data_AF-A0A9D2AY59-F1
#
_entry.id   AF-A0A9D2AY59-F1
#
_cell.length_a   1.000
_cell.length_b   1.000
_cell.length_c   1.000
_cell.angle_alpha   90.00
_cell.angle_beta   90.00
_cell.angle_gamma   90.00
#
_symmetry.space_group_name_H-M   'P 1'
#
loop_
_entity.id
_entity.type
_entity.pdbx_description
1 polymer ?
#
loop_
_entity_poly.entity_id
_entity_poly.type
_entity_poly.pdbx_seq_one_letter_code
_entity_poly.pdbx_strand_id
1 'polypeptide(L)' 'MVTNKVLLKTANEALEKGDIDGFLSFCTDDTEWVFIGEKTLKGKEAVKQYLEEAYTETTLFEYQCYKF' A
#
# COMPACT_ATOMS: atom_id res chain seq x y z
N MET A 1 -19.79 6.74 11.35
CA MET A 1 -19.25 6.46 10.00
C MET A 1 -17.73 6.48 10.09
N VAL A 2 -17.05 5.54 9.44
CA VAL A 2 -15.59 5.54 9.30
C VAL A 2 -15.21 6.55 8.22
N THR A 3 -14.16 7.33 8.43
CA THR A 3 -13.68 8.31 7.44
C THR A 3 -12.59 7.70 6.56
N ASN A 4 -12.38 8.26 5.36
CA ASN A 4 -11.29 7.82 4.47
C ASN A 4 -9.93 7.89 5.16
N LYS A 5 -9.71 8.88 6.04
CA LYS A 5 -8.48 9.00 6.83
C LYS A 5 -8.27 7.81 7.78
N VAL A 6 -9.34 7.32 8.40
CA VAL A 6 -9.27 6.15 9.28
C VAL A 6 -8.99 4.89 8.46
N LEU A 7 -9.66 4.70 7.32
CA LEU A 7 -9.41 3.57 6.42
C LEU A 7 -7.96 3.53 5.94
N LEU A 8 -7.41 4.67 5.49
CA LEU A 8 -6.04 4.76 5.02
C LEU A 8 -5.02 4.43 6.14
N LYS A 9 -5.27 4.91 7.37
CA LYS A 9 -4.40 4.59 8.50
C LYS A 9 -4.40 3.10 8.81
N THR A 10 -5.57 2.46 8.79
CA THR A 10 -5.70 1.02 9.01
C THR A 10 -5.02 0.20 7.90
N ALA A 11 -5.15 0.62 6.64
CA ALA A 11 -4.47 -0.02 5.52
C ALA A 11 -2.94 0.07 5.66
N ASN A 12 -2.41 1.24 6.05
CA ASN A 12 -0.97 1.42 6.28
C ASN A 12 -0.46 0.56 7.45
N GLU A 13 -1.23 0.46 8.54
CA GLU A 13 -0.89 -0.41 9.68
C GLU A 13 -0.85 -1.89 9.30
N ALA A 14 -1.60 -2.33 8.29
CA ALA A 14 -1.52 -3.68 7.74
C ALA A 14 -0.20 -3.88 6.97
N LEU A 15 0.17 -2.95 6.08
CA LEU A 15 1.46 -3.01 5.37
C LEU A 15 2.67 -2.97 6.30
N GLU A 16 2.64 -2.15 7.35
CA GLU A 16 3.71 -2.08 8.36
C GLU A 16 3.94 -3.42 9.08
N LYS A 17 2.91 -4.26 9.16
CA LYS A 17 2.98 -5.61 9.77
C LYS A 17 3.28 -6.71 8.75
N GLY A 18 3.45 -6.36 7.46
CA GLY A 18 3.58 -7.32 6.37
C GLY A 18 2.26 -8.01 5.98
N ASP A 19 1.11 -7.49 6.44
CA ASP A 19 -0.22 -8.02 6.10
C ASP A 19 -0.71 -7.44 4.75
N ILE A 20 -0.15 -7.99 3.66
CA ILE A 20 -0.46 -7.59 2.29
C ILE A 20 -1.95 -7.82 1.97
N ASP A 21 -2.49 -8.99 2.32
CA ASP A 21 -3.90 -9.30 2.05
C ASP A 21 -4.85 -8.39 2.86
N GLY A 22 -4.49 -8.06 4.10
CA GLY A 22 -5.19 -7.07 4.91
C GLY A 22 -5.21 -5.68 4.27
N PHE A 23 -4.09 -5.22 3.73
CA PHE A 23 -4.03 -3.97 2.96
C PHE A 23 -4.91 -4.02 1.70
N LEU A 24 -4.80 -5.09 0.90
CA LEU A 24 -5.52 -5.24 -0.36
C LEU A 24 -7.04 -5.36 -0.17
N SER A 25 -7.52 -5.72 1.04
CA SER A 25 -8.95 -5.69 1.38
C SER A 25 -9.57 -4.29 1.31
N PHE A 26 -8.75 -3.24 1.41
CA PHE A 26 -9.17 -1.85 1.27
C PHE A 26 -9.12 -1.34 -0.18
N CYS A 27 -8.57 -2.13 -1.10
CA CYS A 27 -8.42 -1.79 -2.51
C CYS A 27 -9.55 -2.37 -3.36
N THR A 28 -9.92 -1.68 -4.43
CA THR A 28 -10.81 -2.21 -5.47
C THR A 28 -10.01 -3.05 -6.47
N ASP A 29 -10.68 -3.92 -7.23
CA ASP A 29 -9.99 -4.80 -8.19
C ASP A 29 -9.31 -4.03 -9.33
N ASP A 30 -9.81 -2.83 -9.64
CA ASP A 30 -9.30 -1.89 -10.65
C ASP A 30 -8.28 -0.88 -10.09
N THR A 31 -7.75 -1.11 -8.88
CA THR A 31 -6.73 -0.24 -8.28
C THR A 31 -5.55 -0.01 -9.22
N GLU A 32 -5.15 1.24 -9.40
CA GLU A 32 -3.93 1.60 -10.11
C GLU A 32 -2.89 2.19 -9.16
N TRP A 33 -1.67 1.66 -9.18
CA TRP A 33 -0.55 2.23 -8.45
C TRP A 33 0.42 2.88 -9.42
N VAL A 34 0.42 4.22 -9.43
CA VAL A 34 1.24 5.02 -10.33
C VAL A 34 2.55 5.42 -9.65
N PHE A 35 3.67 4.90 -10.15
CA PHE A 35 5.01 5.35 -9.79
C PHE A 35 5.38 6.51 -10.72
N ILE A 36 5.45 7.72 -10.18
CA ILE A 36 5.65 8.96 -10.96
C ILE A 36 6.96 8.88 -11.74
N GLY A 37 6.87 8.94 -13.07
CA GLY A 37 8.03 8.90 -13.98
C GLY A 37 8.53 7.50 -14.33
N GLU A 38 7.90 6.46 -13.81
CA GLU A 38 8.30 5.07 -14.05
C GLU A 38 7.17 4.26 -14.68
N LYS A 39 6.45 3.48 -13.86
CA LYS A 39 5.43 2.52 -14.30
C LYS A 39 4.13 2.70 -13.55
N THR A 40 3.07 2.12 -14.09
CA THR A 40 1.79 1.99 -13.39
C THR A 40 1.45 0.51 -13.26
N LEU A 41 1.20 0.06 -12.03
CA LEU A 41 0.63 -1.25 -11.76
C LEU A 41 -0.88 -1.16 -11.94
N LYS A 42 -1.46 -2.10 -12.69
CA LYS A 42 -2.89 -2.10 -13.01
C LYS A 42 -3.57 -3.31 -12.41
N GLY A 43 -4.55 -3.03 -11.57
CA GLY A 43 -5.33 -4.01 -10.85
C GLY A 43 -4.67 -4.48 -9.56
N LYS A 44 -5.52 -4.95 -8.66
CA LYS A 44 -5.14 -5.44 -7.32
C LYS A 44 -4.09 -6.55 -7.35
N GLU A 45 -4.17 -7.44 -8.33
CA GLU A 45 -3.22 -8.55 -8.49
C GLU A 45 -1.80 -8.06 -8.82
N ALA A 46 -1.65 -7.07 -9.71
CA ALA A 46 -0.34 -6.50 -10.03
C ALA A 46 0.27 -5.76 -8.82
N VAL A 47 -0.58 -5.14 -8.00
CA VAL A 47 -0.17 -4.52 -6.74
C VAL A 47 0.29 -5.59 -5.74
N LYS A 48 -0.43 -6.71 -5.62
CA LYS A 48 -0.07 -7.82 -4.73
C LYS A 48 1.31 -8.37 -5.05
N GLN A 49 1.54 -8.72 -6.32
CA GLN A 49 2.82 -9.27 -6.78
C GLN A 49 3.98 -8.32 -6.47
N TYR A 50 3.78 -7.02 -6.73
CA TYR A 50 4.78 -6.02 -6.38
C TYR A 50 5.03 -5.95 -4.86
N LEU A 51 3.99 -5.98 -4.03
CA LEU A 51 4.14 -5.91 -2.57
C LEU A 51 4.87 -7.15 -2.03
N GLU A 52 4.57 -8.34 -2.53
CA GLU A 52 5.23 -9.59 -2.11
C GLU A 52 6.73 -9.58 -2.43
N GLU A 53 7.12 -9.02 -3.58
CA GLU A 53 8.51 -8.81 -3.98
C GLU A 53 9.19 -7.67 -3.21
N ALA A 54 8.51 -6.52 -3.05
CA ALA A 54 9.12 -5.31 -2.48
C ALA A 54 9.25 -5.37 -0.96
N TYR A 55 8.35 -6.08 -0.27
CA TYR A 55 8.34 -6.21 1.20
C TYR A 55 9.00 -7.50 1.69
N THR A 56 9.67 -8.29 0.83
CA THR A 56 10.51 -9.42 1.26
C THR A 56 11.83 -8.94 1.88
N GLU A 57 12.35 -7.77 1.48
CA GLU A 57 13.48 -7.10 2.11
C GLU A 57 12.96 -6.07 3.11
N THR A 58 13.16 -6.29 4.41
CA THR A 58 12.72 -5.38 5.48
C THR A 58 13.46 -4.04 5.39
N THR A 59 13.01 -3.14 4.51
CA THR A 59 13.30 -1.71 4.61
C THR A 59 12.22 -1.13 5.50
N LEU A 60 12.54 -1.00 6.80
CA LEU A 60 11.79 -0.15 7.71
C LEU A 60 11.66 1.22 7.05
N PHE A 61 10.46 1.56 6.57
CA PHE A 61 10.15 2.91 6.12
C PHE A 61 10.23 3.82 7.34
N GLU A 62 11.38 4.46 7.53
CA GLU A 62 11.51 5.56 8.48
C GLU A 62 10.70 6.73 7.91
N TYR A 63 9.46 6.89 8.39
CA TYR A 63 8.60 8.01 8.01
C TYR A 63 9.32 9.33 8.28
N GLN A 64 9.88 9.97 7.26
CA GLN A 64 10.04 11.42 7.27
C GLN A 64 8.70 12.04 6.91
N CYS A 65 7.81 12.13 7.91
CA CYS A 65 6.70 13.07 7.88
C CYS A 65 7.27 14.48 7.73
N TYR A 66 7.35 15.01 6.52
CA TYR A 66 7.40 16.45 6.33
C TYR A 66 6.13 17.02 6.93
N LYS A 67 6.31 17.65 8.11
CA LYS A 67 5.33 18.55 8.70
C LYS A 67 4.95 19.58 7.64
N PHE A 68 3.73 19.48 7.13
CA PHE A 68 3.01 20.63 6.58
C PHE A 68 2.18 21.24 7.70
#